data_AF-A0A3N7HBB7-F1
#
_entry.id   AF-A0A3N7HBB7-F1
#
_cell.length_a   1.000
_cell.length_b   1.000
_cell.length_c   1.000
_cell.angle_alpha   90.00
_cell.angle_beta   90.00
_cell.angle_gamma   90.00
#
_symmetry.space_group_name_H-M   'P 1'
#
loop_
_entity.id
_entity.type
_entity.pdbx_description
1 polymer ?
#
loop_
_entity_poly.entity_id
_entity_poly.type
_entity_poly.pdbx_seq_one_letter_code
_entity_poly.pdbx_strand_id
1 'polypeptide(L)'
;QTIMDKRITVERLALVRDIFIFSCYTGLAYIDVKQLTSSNIVKGIDGQYWISTHRQKTDTPSKIPLLDTAREIIEKYADHPKSDNEGTLLPVLTNQKMNAYLKEIADICGIDKLLTFHCARHTFATTVTLSNGVPIESVSKMLGHRSIKTTQHYAKITDGKIANDMEKLKQVLDQSDNGSKRDRNING
;
A
#
# COMPACT_ATOMS: atom_id res chain seq x y z
N GLN A 1 -18.86 4.97 -6.08
CA GLN A 1 -18.00 5.94 -5.37
C GLN A 1 -17.09 5.12 -4.47
N THR A 2 -15.78 5.24 -4.62
CA THR A 2 -14.78 4.44 -3.90
C THR A 2 -14.84 4.74 -2.40
N ILE A 3 -14.51 3.77 -1.55
CA ILE A 3 -14.48 3.94 -0.07
C ILE A 3 -13.67 5.18 0.34
N MET A 4 -12.60 5.48 -0.41
CA MET A 4 -11.69 6.60 -0.19
C MET A 4 -12.38 7.97 -0.20
N ASP A 5 -13.22 8.23 -1.21
CA ASP A 5 -13.82 9.55 -1.45
C ASP A 5 -15.20 9.69 -0.82
N LYS A 6 -15.71 8.63 -0.18
CA LYS A 6 -17.02 8.65 0.45
C LYS A 6 -16.98 9.59 1.65
N ARG A 7 -17.81 10.64 1.62
CA ARG A 7 -18.01 11.52 2.78
C ARG A 7 -18.70 10.72 3.89
N ILE A 8 -17.98 10.49 4.97
CA ILE A 8 -18.48 9.86 6.19
C ILE A 8 -18.40 10.89 7.31
N THR A 9 -19.56 11.30 7.84
CA THR A 9 -19.66 12.31 8.91
C THR A 9 -19.51 11.70 10.30
N VAL A 10 -19.73 10.39 10.44
CA VAL A 10 -19.58 9.67 11.70
C VAL A 10 -18.10 9.42 11.97
N GLU A 11 -17.53 10.06 12.98
CA GLU A 11 -16.10 10.04 13.29
C GLU A 11 -15.52 8.63 13.43
N ARG A 12 -16.21 7.72 14.14
CA ARG A 12 -15.75 6.33 14.32
C ARG A 12 -15.61 5.58 13.00
N LEU A 13 -16.48 5.87 12.02
CA LEU A 13 -16.47 5.24 10.70
C LEU A 13 -15.42 5.88 9.81
N ALA A 14 -15.27 7.22 9.86
CA ALA A 14 -14.21 7.92 9.17
C ALA A 14 -12.83 7.43 9.64
N LEU A 15 -12.66 7.22 10.94
CA LEU A 15 -11.44 6.65 11.51
C LEU A 15 -11.14 5.25 10.97
N VAL A 16 -12.12 4.34 10.99
CA VAL A 16 -11.92 2.98 10.47
C VAL A 16 -11.66 2.97 8.98
N ARG A 17 -12.35 3.82 8.21
CA ARG A 17 -12.09 4.04 6.79
C ARG A 17 -10.64 4.45 6.56
N ASP A 18 -10.15 5.43 7.30
CA ASP A 18 -8.80 5.97 7.11
C ASP A 18 -7.73 4.93 7.46
N ILE A 19 -7.87 4.21 8.57
CA ILE A 19 -6.94 3.12 8.92
C ILE A 19 -6.99 2.00 7.88
N PHE A 20 -8.17 1.68 7.33
CA PHE A 20 -8.30 0.70 6.26
C PHE A 20 -7.59 1.16 4.98
N ILE A 21 -7.75 2.43 4.58
CA ILE A 21 -7.04 3.04 3.45
C ILE A 21 -5.53 3.00 3.70
N PHE A 22 -5.07 3.37 4.89
CA PHE A 22 -3.67 3.27 5.26
C PHE A 22 -3.12 1.84 5.03
N SER A 23 -3.88 0.82 5.43
CA SER A 23 -3.52 -0.58 5.18
C SER A 23 -3.58 -0.94 3.69
N CYS A 24 -4.49 -0.36 2.89
CA CYS A 24 -4.53 -0.53 1.44
C CYS A 24 -3.29 0.05 0.73
N TYR A 25 -2.68 1.10 1.29
CA TYR A 25 -1.50 1.76 0.71
C TYR A 25 -0.17 1.29 1.30
N THR A 26 -0.20 0.43 2.33
CA THR A 26 1.02 -0.11 2.96
C THR A 26 1.08 -1.64 2.94
N GLY A 27 -0.05 -2.32 2.77
CA GLY A 27 -0.13 -3.78 2.80
C GLY A 27 0.09 -4.41 4.18
N LEU A 28 0.22 -3.60 5.24
CA LEU A 28 0.42 -4.07 6.60
C LEU A 28 -0.81 -4.83 7.11
N ALA A 29 -0.60 -5.90 7.88
CA ALA A 29 -1.71 -6.59 8.54
C ALA A 29 -2.21 -5.79 9.74
N TYR A 30 -3.44 -6.08 10.19
CA TYR A 30 -4.05 -5.43 11.35
C TYR A 30 -3.10 -5.29 12.55
N ILE A 31 -2.41 -6.37 12.91
CA ILE A 31 -1.53 -6.37 14.09
C ILE A 31 -0.29 -5.50 13.87
N ASP A 32 0.23 -5.45 12.65
CA ASP A 32 1.40 -4.64 12.31
C ASP A 32 1.02 -3.15 12.30
N VAL A 33 -0.16 -2.78 11.78
CA VAL A 33 -0.68 -1.40 11.84
C VAL A 33 -0.91 -0.97 13.28
N LYS A 34 -1.50 -1.85 14.11
CA LYS A 34 -1.80 -1.56 15.52
C LYS A 34 -0.55 -1.31 16.36
N GLN A 35 0.59 -1.90 16.00
CA GLN A 35 1.85 -1.75 16.74
C GLN A 35 2.82 -0.79 16.05
N LEU A 36 2.39 -0.11 14.99
CA LEU A 36 3.26 0.76 14.23
C LEU A 36 3.59 2.01 15.05
N THR A 37 4.87 2.31 15.19
CA THR A 37 5.39 3.46 15.96
C THR A 37 6.27 4.35 15.08
N SER A 38 6.58 5.56 15.55
CA SER A 38 7.47 6.48 14.84
C SER A 38 8.86 5.89 14.58
N SER A 39 9.33 4.95 15.42
CA SER A 39 10.62 4.27 15.20
C SER A 39 10.63 3.36 13.98
N ASN A 40 9.45 2.97 13.48
CA ASN A 40 9.32 2.19 12.26
C ASN A 40 9.42 3.07 11.00
N ILE A 41 9.37 4.39 11.12
CA ILE A 41 9.49 5.31 9.98
C ILE A 41 10.96 5.68 9.80
N VAL A 42 11.52 5.30 8.66
CA VAL A 42 12.94 5.50 8.34
C VAL A 42 13.11 6.18 7.00
N LYS A 43 14.25 6.83 6.77
CA LYS A 43 14.62 7.31 5.43
C LYS A 43 15.21 6.17 4.60
N GLY A 44 14.71 6.02 3.38
CA GLY A 44 15.23 5.10 2.38
C GLY A 44 16.47 5.64 1.68
N ILE A 45 17.07 4.81 0.83
CA ILE A 45 18.24 5.17 0.00
C ILE A 45 17.90 6.24 -1.05
N ASP A 46 16.62 6.38 -1.36
CA ASP A 46 16.03 7.37 -2.26
C ASP A 46 15.72 8.70 -1.55
N GLY A 47 16.03 8.80 -0.25
CA GLY A 47 15.71 9.96 0.59
C GLY A 47 14.23 10.06 0.99
N GLN A 48 13.38 9.12 0.55
CA GLN A 48 11.96 9.08 0.87
C GLN A 48 11.71 8.40 2.22
N TYR A 49 10.51 8.56 2.78
CA TYR A 49 10.12 7.84 3.99
C TYR A 49 9.65 6.42 3.67
N TRP A 50 10.03 5.47 4.51
CA TRP A 50 9.71 4.06 4.40
C TRP A 50 9.23 3.55 5.75
N ILE A 51 8.30 2.60 5.73
CA ILE A 51 7.97 1.79 6.89
C ILE A 51 8.92 0.59 6.93
N SER A 52 9.66 0.45 8.02
CA SER A 52 10.51 -0.68 8.32
C SER A 52 9.97 -1.41 9.55
N THR A 53 9.47 -2.63 9.32
CA THR A 53 8.90 -3.48 10.38
C THR A 53 9.34 -4.93 10.24
N HIS A 54 9.28 -5.68 11.33
CA HIS A 54 9.37 -7.14 11.31
C HIS A 54 7.96 -7.69 11.41
N ARG A 55 7.56 -8.47 10.41
CA ARG A 55 6.21 -9.02 10.38
C ARG A 55 6.05 -10.05 11.50
N GLN A 56 5.15 -9.82 12.45
CA GLN A 56 5.00 -10.73 13.62
C GLN A 56 4.72 -12.18 13.26
N LYS A 57 3.89 -12.43 12.24
CA LYS A 57 3.51 -13.80 11.87
C LYS A 57 4.65 -14.61 11.27
N THR A 58 5.64 -13.95 10.65
CA THR A 58 6.66 -14.63 9.85
C THR A 58 8.07 -14.20 10.18
N ASP A 59 8.29 -13.27 11.10
CA ASP A 59 9.59 -12.69 11.48
C ASP A 59 10.46 -12.30 10.27
N THR A 60 9.82 -11.77 9.23
CA THR A 60 10.49 -11.33 8.01
C THR A 60 10.55 -9.81 7.98
N PRO A 61 11.72 -9.21 7.71
CA PRO A 61 11.84 -7.79 7.49
C PRO A 61 10.95 -7.37 6.32
N SER A 62 10.11 -6.36 6.55
CA SER A 62 9.26 -5.74 5.54
C SER A 62 9.63 -4.27 5.47
N LYS A 63 10.02 -3.83 4.27
CA LYS A 63 10.32 -2.42 3.97
C LYS A 63 9.38 -1.95 2.88
N ILE A 64 8.56 -0.96 3.18
CA ILE A 64 7.50 -0.47 2.30
C ILE A 64 7.69 1.05 2.13
N PRO A 65 7.82 1.59 0.91
CA PRO A 65 7.81 3.03 0.68
C PRO A 65 6.52 3.66 1.23
N LEU A 66 6.64 4.73 1.99
CA LEU A 66 5.49 5.43 2.55
C LEU A 66 4.94 6.40 1.49
N LEU A 67 3.87 5.98 0.83
CA LEU A 67 3.15 6.80 -0.15
C LEU A 67 2.44 7.98 0.53
N ASP A 68 2.24 9.09 -0.19
CA ASP A 68 1.64 10.32 0.35
C ASP A 68 0.28 10.08 1.02
N THR A 69 -0.60 9.28 0.41
CA THR A 69 -1.88 8.92 1.01
C THR A 69 -1.75 8.30 2.39
N ALA A 70 -0.76 7.42 2.59
CA ALA A 70 -0.52 6.79 3.89
C ALA A 70 0.11 7.78 4.89
N ARG A 71 0.99 8.67 4.40
CA ARG A 71 1.61 9.73 5.20
C ARG A 71 0.58 10.73 5.71
N GLU A 72 -0.31 11.20 4.86
CA GLU A 72 -1.39 12.13 5.21
C GLU A 72 -2.30 11.57 6.31
N ILE A 73 -2.55 10.25 6.31
CA ILE A 73 -3.33 9.60 7.36
C ILE A 73 -2.57 9.57 8.69
N ILE A 74 -1.25 9.33 8.68
CA ILE A 74 -0.42 9.43 9.88
C ILE A 74 -0.49 10.86 10.44
N GLU A 75 -0.30 11.86 9.58
CA GLU A 75 -0.33 13.28 9.97
C GLU A 75 -1.68 13.70 10.54
N LYS A 76 -2.78 13.25 9.93
CA LYS A 76 -4.14 13.51 10.40
C LYS A 76 -4.38 13.04 11.84
N TYR A 77 -3.71 11.97 12.27
CA TYR A 77 -3.91 11.35 13.59
C TYR A 77 -2.70 11.52 14.53
N ALA A 78 -1.78 12.43 14.20
CA ALA A 78 -0.55 12.65 14.96
C ALA A 78 -0.81 13.02 16.43
N ASP A 79 -1.81 13.86 16.68
CA ASP A 79 -2.18 14.34 18.03
C ASP A 79 -3.42 13.61 18.61
N HIS A 80 -3.72 12.41 18.11
CA HIS A 80 -4.91 11.70 18.57
C HIS A 80 -4.64 11.09 19.96
N PRO A 81 -5.48 11.36 20.99
CA PRO A 81 -5.18 10.96 22.38
C PRO A 81 -4.90 9.47 22.58
N LYS A 82 -5.59 8.60 21.83
CA LYS A 82 -5.34 7.15 21.85
C LYS A 82 -3.95 6.79 21.29
N SER A 83 -3.50 7.44 20.22
CA SER A 83 -2.17 7.23 19.63
C SER A 83 -1.08 7.63 20.63
N ASP A 84 -1.23 8.81 21.25
CA ASP A 84 -0.30 9.33 22.26
C ASP A 84 -0.19 8.41 23.46
N ASN A 85 -1.34 8.00 24.02
CA ASN A 85 -1.39 7.13 25.19
C ASN A 85 -0.81 5.73 24.92
N GLU A 86 -0.94 5.22 23.69
CA GLU A 86 -0.44 3.89 23.30
C GLU A 86 0.96 3.92 22.69
N GLY A 87 1.52 5.11 22.42
CA GLY A 87 2.81 5.28 21.74
C GLY A 87 2.83 4.75 20.30
N THR A 88 1.71 4.83 19.60
CA THR A 88 1.52 4.29 18.24
C THR A 88 1.21 5.40 17.24
N LEU A 89 1.40 5.15 15.94
CA LEU A 89 1.12 6.14 14.89
C LEU A 89 -0.36 6.34 14.58
N LEU A 90 -1.19 5.35 14.88
CA LEU A 90 -2.60 5.36 14.49
C LEU A 90 -3.48 4.83 15.63
N PRO A 91 -4.67 5.41 15.86
CA PRO A 91 -5.52 5.04 16.98
C PRO A 91 -6.38 3.81 16.62
N VAL A 92 -5.72 2.67 16.42
CA VAL A 92 -6.34 1.43 15.92
C VAL A 92 -7.27 0.80 16.95
N LEU A 93 -8.53 0.57 16.57
CA LEU A 93 -9.50 -0.13 17.43
C LEU A 93 -9.21 -1.65 17.49
N THR A 94 -9.93 -2.36 18.36
CA THR A 94 -9.92 -3.84 18.38
C THR A 94 -10.29 -4.41 17.00
N ASN A 95 -9.70 -5.53 16.60
CA ASN A 95 -9.94 -6.16 15.30
C ASN A 95 -11.44 -6.42 15.04
N GLN A 96 -12.19 -6.81 16.08
CA GLN A 96 -13.63 -7.00 16.01
C GLN A 96 -14.36 -5.69 15.65
N LYS A 97 -14.10 -4.59 16.36
CA LYS A 97 -14.66 -3.26 16.05
C LYS A 97 -14.26 -2.77 14.66
N MET A 98 -13.00 -2.96 14.25
CA MET A 98 -12.55 -2.60 12.91
C MET A 98 -13.38 -3.31 11.84
N ASN A 99 -13.55 -4.63 11.93
CA ASN A 99 -14.34 -5.38 10.95
C ASN A 99 -15.85 -5.11 11.04
N ALA A 100 -16.39 -4.83 12.23
CA ALA A 100 -17.79 -4.46 12.38
C ALA A 100 -18.09 -3.13 11.67
N TYR A 101 -17.25 -2.11 11.87
CA TYR A 101 -17.41 -0.82 11.22
C TYR A 101 -17.07 -0.87 9.72
N LEU A 102 -16.17 -1.75 9.28
CA LEU A 102 -15.95 -1.98 7.85
C LEU A 102 -17.18 -2.55 7.13
N LYS A 103 -17.98 -3.39 7.80
CA LYS A 103 -19.26 -3.85 7.25
C LYS A 103 -20.24 -2.69 7.09
N GLU A 104 -20.38 -1.86 8.13
CA GLU A 104 -21.23 -0.66 8.06
C GLU A 104 -20.78 0.30 6.95
N ILE A 105 -19.46 0.49 6.77
CA ILE A 105 -18.90 1.29 5.67
C ILE A 105 -19.22 0.66 4.31
N ALA A 106 -19.12 -0.67 4.18
CA ALA A 106 -19.46 -1.38 2.95
C ALA A 106 -20.94 -1.18 2.59
N ASP A 107 -21.84 -1.29 3.57
CA ASP A 107 -23.28 -1.05 3.39
C ASP A 107 -23.55 0.40 2.93
N ILE A 108 -22.92 1.40 3.57
CA ILE A 108 -23.02 2.82 3.19
C ILE A 108 -22.51 3.08 1.77
N CYS A 109 -21.53 2.28 1.32
CA CYS A 109 -20.94 2.39 -0.01
C CYS A 109 -21.66 1.55 -1.08
N GLY A 110 -22.64 0.71 -0.70
CA GLY A 110 -23.29 -0.25 -1.60
C GLY A 110 -22.33 -1.33 -2.10
N ILE A 111 -21.44 -1.82 -1.24
CA ILE A 111 -20.45 -2.86 -1.57
C ILE A 111 -20.98 -4.21 -1.07
N ASP A 112 -21.43 -5.05 -2.00
CA ASP A 112 -21.97 -6.38 -1.68
C ASP A 112 -20.90 -7.41 -1.27
N LYS A 113 -19.62 -7.08 -1.47
CA LYS A 113 -18.50 -7.93 -1.08
C LYS A 113 -18.20 -7.79 0.40
N LEU A 114 -17.93 -8.91 1.07
CA LEU A 114 -17.49 -8.93 2.46
C LEU A 114 -16.18 -8.15 2.62
N LEU A 115 -16.28 -6.95 3.19
CA LEU A 115 -15.12 -6.12 3.51
C LEU A 115 -14.56 -6.51 4.88
N THR A 116 -13.34 -7.04 4.89
CA THR A 116 -12.58 -7.31 6.12
C THR A 116 -11.26 -6.54 6.08
N PHE A 117 -10.63 -6.37 7.25
CA PHE A 117 -9.32 -5.73 7.31
C PHE A 117 -8.26 -6.47 6.45
N HIS A 118 -8.43 -7.78 6.26
CA HIS A 118 -7.53 -8.55 5.39
C HIS A 118 -7.59 -8.10 3.92
N CYS A 119 -8.75 -7.62 3.45
CA CYS A 119 -8.94 -7.12 2.08
C CYS A 119 -8.01 -5.94 1.75
N ALA A 120 -7.59 -5.16 2.74
CA ALA A 120 -6.68 -4.04 2.54
C ALA A 120 -5.32 -4.51 1.98
N ARG A 121 -4.78 -5.58 2.56
CA ARG A 121 -3.52 -6.18 2.09
C ARG A 121 -3.61 -6.74 0.67
N HIS A 122 -4.76 -7.34 0.34
CA HIS A 122 -5.03 -7.78 -1.05
C HIS A 122 -5.05 -6.57 -1.99
N THR A 123 -5.73 -5.49 -1.59
CA THR A 123 -5.80 -4.24 -2.35
C THR A 123 -4.43 -3.63 -2.60
N PHE A 124 -3.54 -3.64 -1.60
CA PHE A 124 -2.15 -3.20 -1.79
C PHE A 124 -1.43 -4.06 -2.83
N ALA A 125 -1.51 -5.38 -2.68
CA ALA A 125 -0.82 -6.33 -3.56
C ALA A 125 -1.32 -6.26 -5.00
N THR A 126 -2.63 -6.17 -5.22
CA THR A 126 -3.20 -6.20 -6.57
C THR A 126 -3.37 -4.81 -7.16
N THR A 127 -4.22 -3.99 -6.56
CA THR A 127 -4.68 -2.72 -7.14
C THR A 127 -3.63 -1.64 -7.04
N VAL A 128 -2.99 -1.46 -5.87
CA VAL A 128 -2.01 -0.38 -5.68
C VAL A 128 -0.69 -0.70 -6.38
N THR A 129 -0.22 -1.96 -6.35
CA THR A 129 1.11 -2.32 -6.84
C THR A 129 1.10 -3.08 -8.18
N LEU A 130 0.66 -4.34 -8.23
CA LEU A 130 0.75 -5.18 -9.44
C LEU A 130 0.05 -4.55 -10.66
N SER A 131 -1.15 -3.98 -10.47
CA SER A 131 -1.93 -3.33 -11.54
C SER A 131 -1.23 -2.08 -12.08
N ASN A 132 -0.41 -1.42 -11.26
CA ASN A 132 0.41 -0.26 -11.65
C ASN A 132 1.82 -0.67 -12.12
N GLY A 133 2.08 -1.96 -12.27
CA GLY A 133 3.30 -2.49 -12.88
C GLY A 133 4.49 -2.63 -11.94
N VAL A 134 4.25 -2.63 -10.62
CA VAL A 134 5.30 -3.02 -9.66
C VAL A 134 5.58 -4.52 -9.81
N PRO A 135 6.85 -4.95 -9.99
CA PRO A 135 7.19 -6.36 -10.14
C PRO A 135 6.78 -7.21 -8.94
N ILE A 136 6.40 -8.46 -9.19
CA ILE A 136 5.89 -9.38 -8.17
C ILE A 136 6.93 -9.65 -7.07
N GLU A 137 8.22 -9.66 -7.41
CA GLU A 137 9.34 -9.83 -6.49
C GLU A 137 9.39 -8.67 -5.50
N SER A 138 9.26 -7.44 -5.99
CA SER A 138 9.19 -6.23 -5.17
C SER A 138 7.97 -6.27 -4.25
N VAL A 139 6.79 -6.62 -4.78
CA VAL A 139 5.57 -6.76 -3.97
C VAL A 139 5.72 -7.84 -2.91
N SER A 140 6.27 -9.00 -3.26
CA SER A 140 6.51 -10.11 -2.33
C SER A 140 7.45 -9.71 -1.19
N LYS A 141 8.50 -8.96 -1.50
CA LYS A 141 9.46 -8.44 -0.52
C LYS A 141 8.84 -7.38 0.38
N MET A 142 8.07 -6.43 -0.16
CA MET A 142 7.34 -5.42 0.63
C MET A 142 6.34 -6.06 1.59
N LEU A 143 5.66 -7.13 1.17
CA LEU A 143 4.72 -7.86 2.00
C LEU A 143 5.40 -8.82 2.99
N GLY A 144 6.72 -9.00 2.95
CA GLY A 144 7.43 -9.93 3.82
C GLY A 144 6.98 -11.38 3.63
N HIS A 145 6.58 -11.78 2.42
CA HIS A 145 6.23 -13.16 2.11
C HIS A 145 7.51 -14.01 1.97
N ARG A 146 7.59 -15.11 2.73
CA ARG A 146 8.70 -16.09 2.66
C ARG A 146 8.76 -16.84 1.32
N SER A 147 7.65 -16.87 0.59
CA SER A 147 7.57 -17.49 -0.73
C SER A 147 6.80 -16.58 -1.69
N ILE A 148 7.35 -16.43 -2.90
CA ILE A 148 6.69 -15.74 -4.02
C ILE A 148 5.38 -16.44 -4.41
N LYS A 149 5.22 -17.75 -4.12
CA LYS A 149 3.99 -18.51 -4.42
C LYS A 149 2.73 -17.90 -3.81
N THR A 150 2.82 -17.32 -2.61
CA THR A 150 1.68 -16.61 -1.99
C THR A 150 1.29 -15.36 -2.78
N THR A 151 2.27 -14.70 -3.40
CA THR A 151 2.08 -13.51 -4.22
C THR A 151 1.67 -13.86 -5.65
N GLN A 152 2.03 -15.05 -6.16
CA GLN A 152 1.63 -15.54 -7.49
C GLN A 152 0.12 -15.66 -7.65
N HIS A 153 -0.63 -15.94 -6.58
CA HIS A 153 -2.08 -15.93 -6.64
C HIS A 153 -2.67 -14.55 -7.03
N TYR A 154 -1.92 -13.47 -6.81
CA TYR A 154 -2.32 -12.10 -7.17
C TYR A 154 -1.95 -11.72 -8.60
N ALA A 155 -0.92 -12.35 -9.17
CA ALA A 155 -0.42 -12.05 -10.49
C ALA A 155 -1.27 -12.78 -11.55
N LYS A 156 -2.41 -12.18 -11.93
CA LYS A 156 -3.04 -12.52 -13.21
C LYS A 156 -2.30 -11.78 -14.31
N ILE A 157 -1.48 -12.49 -15.08
CA ILE A 157 -0.97 -11.98 -16.35
C ILE A 157 -2.15 -11.96 -17.31
N THR A 158 -2.60 -10.76 -17.67
CA THR A 158 -3.63 -10.55 -18.70
C THR A 158 -2.96 -10.06 -19.98
N ASP A 159 -3.58 -10.30 -21.14
CA ASP A 159 -3.03 -9.83 -22.42
C ASP A 159 -2.85 -8.30 -22.43
N GLY A 160 -3.76 -7.56 -21.80
CA GLY A 160 -3.63 -6.10 -21.63
C GLY A 160 -2.44 -5.70 -20.76
N LYS A 161 -2.07 -6.50 -19.76
CA LYS A 161 -0.88 -6.27 -18.95
C LYS A 161 0.40 -6.51 -19.76
N ILE A 162 0.43 -7.57 -20.56
CA ILE A 162 1.55 -7.87 -21.47
C ILE A 162 1.72 -6.72 -22.47
N ALA A 163 0.64 -6.27 -23.11
CA ALA A 163 0.67 -5.16 -24.07
C ALA A 163 1.24 -3.88 -23.44
N ASN A 164 0.76 -3.52 -22.24
CA ASN A 164 1.27 -2.34 -21.52
C ASN A 164 2.75 -2.45 -21.13
N ASP A 165 3.21 -3.63 -20.73
CA ASP A 165 4.60 -3.83 -20.34
C ASP A 165 5.54 -3.77 -21.55
N MET A 166 5.12 -4.32 -22.70
CA MET A 166 5.87 -4.20 -23.96
C MET A 166 5.89 -2.77 -24.50
N GLU A 167 4.81 -2.01 -24.35
CA GLU A 167 4.77 -0.59 -24.73
C GLU A 167 5.77 0.24 -23.89
N LYS A 168 5.83 0.02 -22.57
CA LYS A 168 6.82 0.67 -21.70
C LYS A 168 8.25 0.29 -22.10
N LEU A 169 8.51 -0.98 -22.41
CA LEU A 169 9.82 -1.43 -22.86
C LEU A 169 10.22 -0.75 -24.18
N LYS A 170 9.29 -0.68 -25.14
CA LYS A 170 9.52 0.02 -26.41
C LYS A 170 9.93 1.48 -26.19
N GLN A 171 9.24 2.20 -25.31
CA GLN A 171 9.58 3.59 -24.99
C GLN A 171 10.99 3.75 -24.42
N VAL A 172 11.43 2.83 -23.55
CA VAL A 172 12.80 2.84 -23.00
C VAL A 172 13.84 2.59 -24.08
N LEU A 173 13.58 1.62 -24.97
CA LEU A 173 14.47 1.31 -26.10
C LEU A 173 14.54 2.45 -27.12
N ASP A 174 13.40 3.06 -27.45
CA ASP A 174 13.32 4.20 -28.38
C ASP A 174 14.06 5.45 -27.83
N GLN A 175 14.00 5.68 -26.51
CA GLN A 175 14.75 6.75 -25.84
C GLN A 175 16.26 6.48 -25.84
N SER A 176 16.67 5.22 -25.68
CA SER A 176 18.07 4.79 -25.71
C SER A 176 18.69 4.96 -27.10
N ASP A 177 17.93 4.65 -28.16
CA ASP A 177 18.37 4.79 -29.55
C ASP A 177 18.50 6.26 -30.00
N ASN A 178 17.69 7.17 -29.46
CA ASN A 178 17.80 8.60 -29.72
C ASN A 178 18.98 9.27 -28.99
N GLY A 179 19.40 8.75 -27.83
CA GLY A 179 20.63 9.17 -27.15
C GLY A 179 21.87 8.83 -27.97
N SER A 180 21.97 7.60 -28.48
CA SER A 180 23.11 7.17 -29.32
C SER A 180 23.17 7.77 -30.73
N LYS A 181 22.12 8.48 -31.19
CA LYS A 181 22.13 9.25 -32.44
C LYS A 181 22.56 10.70 -32.26
N ARG A 182 22.32 11.32 -31.08
CA ARG A 182 22.79 12.69 -30.79
C ARG A 182 24.31 12.77 -30.61
N ASP A 183 24.92 11.78 -29.98
CA ASP A 183 26.38 11.77 -29.76
C ASP A 183 27.19 11.56 -31.06
N ARG A 184 26.56 11.06 -32.13
CA ARG A 184 27.21 10.89 -33.44
C ARG A 184 27.21 12.15 -34.32
N ASN A 185 26.40 13.15 -33.99
CA ASN A 185 26.24 14.37 -34.80
C ASN A 185 27.04 15.58 -34.29
N ILE A 186 27.82 15.44 -33.21
CA ILE A 186 28.64 16.54 -32.65
C ILE A 186 30.12 16.42 -33.08
N ASN A 187 30.53 15.28 -33.66
CA ASN A 187 31.90 15.02 -34.12
C ASN A 187 32.03 14.93 -35.66
N GLY A 188 31.10 15.52 -36.41
CA GLY A 188 31.09 15.54 -37.89
C GLY A 188 31.33 16.93 -38.44
#